data_AF-A0A4Q0I800-F1
#
_entry.id   AF-A0A4Q0I800-F1
#
_cell.length_a   1.000
_cell.length_b   1.000
_cell.length_c   1.000
_cell.angle_alpha   90.00
_cell.angle_beta   90.00
_cell.angle_gamma   90.00
#
_symmetry.space_group_name_H-M   'P 1'
#
loop_
_entity.id
_entity.type
_entity.pdbx_description
1 polymer ?
#
loop_
_entity_poly.entity_id
_entity_poly.type
_entity_poly.pdbx_seq_one_letter_code
_entity_poly.pdbx_strand_id
1 'polypeptide(L)'
;MRFSTVSGVGGSKSLPLFAPETGVGSRAKKFRFKRCGDIFRRIHWNNHGCKSVVWRCASRLDKSAEDCTARTVRETDLKKAVIQAVNKVFGAKTQFMDILERNIAVVMNQVDESTIKEIDKKLGQLQKELLRLANNKEDYSIIADEIYRLRDEKEAAMAKNAGYASQKQRMADMTEFLKQQKGVMEDYDEQLVRKLIDTITVYDEKLTVTFKSGLTVDVSL
;
A
#
# COMPACT_ATOMS: atom_id res chain seq x y z
N MET A 1 14.74 -45.08 9.12
CA MET A 1 15.12 -44.18 8.02
C MET A 1 15.04 -42.75 8.53
N ARG A 2 16.11 -41.97 8.33
CA ARG A 2 16.30 -40.60 8.85
C ARG A 2 15.48 -39.62 8.02
N PHE A 3 14.74 -38.71 8.65
CA PHE A 3 14.26 -37.48 8.03
C PHE A 3 15.08 -36.30 8.56
N SER A 4 15.98 -35.81 7.72
CA SER A 4 16.47 -34.42 7.67
C SER A 4 16.03 -33.91 6.29
N THR A 5 15.61 -32.67 6.03
CA THR A 5 16.26 -31.39 6.34
C THR A 5 15.29 -30.22 6.14
N VAL A 6 15.66 -29.09 6.74
CA VAL A 6 15.00 -27.79 6.86
C VAL A 6 15.09 -26.94 5.58
N SER A 7 14.18 -25.95 5.47
CA SER A 7 14.39 -24.58 4.94
C SER A 7 13.80 -24.24 3.57
N GLY A 8 13.00 -23.16 3.53
CA GLY A 8 12.59 -22.49 2.30
C GLY A 8 11.63 -21.32 2.55
N VAL A 9 12.17 -20.21 3.04
CA VAL A 9 11.49 -18.93 3.29
C VAL A 9 10.80 -18.43 2.01
N GLY A 10 9.47 -18.46 1.98
CA GLY A 10 8.66 -17.95 0.87
C GLY A 10 8.51 -16.44 0.95
N GLY A 11 9.45 -15.70 0.36
CA GLY A 11 9.38 -14.25 0.21
C GLY A 11 8.09 -13.78 -0.49
N SER A 12 7.58 -12.64 -0.05
CA SER A 12 6.40 -11.95 -0.57
C SER A 12 6.52 -11.77 -2.09
N LYS A 13 5.88 -12.65 -2.87
CA LYS A 13 5.82 -12.54 -4.33
C LYS A 13 5.07 -11.28 -4.69
N SER A 14 5.85 -10.30 -5.04
CA SER A 14 5.36 -9.01 -5.41
C SER A 14 4.81 -9.13 -6.87
N LEU A 15 3.50 -8.97 -7.06
CA LEU A 15 2.81 -9.00 -8.38
C LEU A 15 3.09 -7.78 -9.28
N PRO A 16 3.49 -7.96 -10.56
CA PRO A 16 3.82 -6.87 -11.48
C PRO A 16 2.61 -5.96 -11.74
N LEU A 17 2.82 -4.68 -12.11
CA LEU A 17 1.67 -3.81 -12.47
C LEU A 17 1.00 -4.28 -13.77
N PHE A 18 1.70 -5.04 -14.62
CA PHE A 18 1.23 -5.36 -15.97
C PHE A 18 1.24 -6.87 -16.30
N ALA A 19 1.28 -7.76 -15.30
CA ALA A 19 1.19 -9.21 -15.57
C ALA A 19 -0.25 -9.69 -15.84
N PRO A 20 -0.43 -10.68 -16.74
CA PRO A 20 -1.70 -11.38 -16.87
C PRO A 20 -1.89 -12.29 -15.64
N GLU A 21 -2.97 -12.09 -14.88
CA GLU A 21 -3.32 -12.99 -13.78
C GLU A 21 -3.86 -14.31 -14.35
N THR A 22 -3.04 -15.35 -14.36
CA THR A 22 -3.53 -16.73 -14.42
C THR A 22 -3.82 -17.21 -12.99
N GLY A 23 -5.11 -17.44 -12.69
CA GLY A 23 -5.56 -18.36 -11.64
C GLY A 23 -5.53 -17.84 -10.19
N VAL A 24 -6.74 -17.63 -9.65
CA VAL A 24 -7.16 -17.73 -8.24
C VAL A 24 -6.31 -16.99 -7.19
N GLY A 25 -6.90 -15.90 -6.67
CA GLY A 25 -6.73 -15.47 -5.28
C GLY A 25 -5.57 -14.51 -4.98
N SER A 26 -5.77 -13.21 -5.21
CA SER A 26 -5.49 -12.10 -4.26
C SER A 26 -5.39 -10.74 -4.99
N ARG A 27 -6.52 -9.99 -4.99
CA ARG A 27 -6.71 -8.56 -5.29
C ARG A 27 -5.53 -7.79 -5.94
N ALA A 28 -5.49 -7.74 -7.28
CA ALA A 28 -4.86 -6.62 -8.00
C ALA A 28 -5.75 -5.36 -7.93
N LYS A 29 -5.54 -4.51 -6.93
CA LYS A 29 -6.28 -3.25 -6.72
C LYS A 29 -5.89 -2.08 -7.65
N LYS A 30 -5.01 -2.28 -8.64
CA LYS A 30 -4.14 -1.19 -9.15
C LYS A 30 -4.64 -0.38 -10.35
N PHE A 31 -5.67 -0.83 -11.07
CA PHE A 31 -6.28 -0.05 -12.17
C PHE A 31 -7.79 -0.04 -12.00
N ARG A 32 -8.42 1.13 -11.90
CA ARG A 32 -9.89 1.23 -11.75
C ARG A 32 -10.47 2.27 -12.71
N PHE A 33 -11.67 2.00 -13.23
CA PHE A 33 -12.45 3.05 -13.90
C PHE A 33 -13.19 3.87 -12.85
N LYS A 34 -13.20 5.21 -12.97
CA LYS A 34 -13.86 6.04 -11.95
C LYS A 34 -15.37 5.80 -11.85
N ARG A 35 -16.07 5.57 -12.98
CA ARG A 35 -17.55 5.47 -12.97
C ARG A 35 -18.06 4.17 -12.38
N CYS A 36 -17.58 3.02 -12.85
CA CYS A 36 -18.03 1.71 -12.34
C CYS A 36 -17.19 1.19 -11.16
N GLY A 37 -16.02 1.78 -10.87
CA GLY A 37 -15.14 1.36 -9.78
C GLY A 37 -14.37 0.05 -10.03
N ASP A 38 -14.72 -0.68 -11.09
CA ASP A 38 -14.15 -2.00 -11.39
C ASP A 38 -12.76 -1.93 -12.01
N ILE A 39 -12.07 -3.07 -11.91
CA ILE A 39 -10.69 -3.20 -12.37
C ILE A 39 -10.57 -3.30 -13.90
N PHE A 40 -9.42 -2.92 -14.45
CA PHE A 40 -9.09 -3.23 -15.84
C PHE A 40 -8.36 -4.58 -15.95
N ARG A 41 -8.68 -5.35 -16.99
CA ARG A 41 -7.96 -6.59 -17.36
C ARG A 41 -7.16 -6.40 -18.63
N ARG A 42 -5.98 -7.01 -18.66
CA ARG A 42 -5.07 -7.08 -19.81
C ARG A 42 -5.61 -8.09 -20.83
N ILE A 43 -5.68 -7.69 -22.10
CA ILE A 43 -6.23 -8.51 -23.20
C ILE A 43 -5.26 -8.44 -24.38
N HIS A 44 -4.96 -9.61 -24.95
CA HIS A 44 -4.31 -9.71 -26.25
C HIS A 44 -5.35 -9.47 -27.35
N TRP A 45 -5.14 -8.42 -28.13
CA TRP A 45 -6.03 -8.00 -29.20
C TRP A 45 -5.37 -8.28 -30.54
N ASN A 46 -6.08 -8.91 -31.47
CA ASN A 46 -5.64 -9.09 -32.85
C ASN A 46 -6.64 -8.41 -33.77
N ASN A 47 -6.19 -7.38 -34.49
CA ASN A 47 -7.00 -6.73 -35.51
C ASN A 47 -6.28 -6.83 -36.84
N HIS A 48 -6.87 -7.52 -37.82
CA HIS A 48 -6.32 -7.70 -39.17
C HIS A 48 -4.81 -8.07 -39.21
N GLY A 49 -4.37 -8.94 -38.30
CA GLY A 49 -2.97 -9.39 -38.21
C GLY A 49 -2.07 -8.54 -37.30
N CYS A 50 -2.52 -7.35 -36.87
CA CYS A 50 -1.83 -6.54 -35.89
C CYS A 50 -2.15 -7.01 -34.47
N LYS A 51 -1.17 -7.67 -33.84
CA LYS A 51 -1.23 -8.07 -32.43
C LYS A 51 -0.89 -6.87 -31.54
N SER A 52 -1.76 -6.54 -30.60
CA SER A 52 -1.57 -5.48 -29.61
C SER A 52 -2.07 -5.93 -28.24
N VAL A 53 -1.67 -5.22 -27.20
CA VAL A 53 -2.17 -5.45 -25.84
C VAL A 53 -2.99 -4.24 -25.42
N VAL A 54 -4.20 -4.51 -24.97
CA VAL A 54 -5.15 -3.51 -24.50
C VAL A 54 -5.67 -3.85 -23.12
N TRP A 55 -6.14 -2.82 -22.42
CA TRP A 55 -6.75 -2.91 -21.11
C TRP A 55 -8.21 -2.50 -21.24
N ARG A 56 -9.12 -3.33 -20.73
CA ARG A 56 -10.56 -3.07 -20.70
C ARG A 56 -11.13 -3.32 -19.31
N CYS A 57 -12.11 -2.52 -18.91
CA CYS A 57 -12.82 -2.71 -17.65
C CYS A 57 -13.45 -4.10 -17.56
N ALA A 58 -13.31 -4.76 -16.41
CA ALA A 58 -13.81 -6.11 -16.15
C ALA A 58 -15.34 -6.20 -16.30
N SER A 59 -16.12 -5.26 -15.76
CA SER A 59 -17.58 -5.27 -15.90
C SER A 59 -18.02 -5.13 -17.36
N ARG A 60 -17.25 -4.42 -18.20
CA ARG A 60 -17.49 -4.34 -19.66
C ARG A 60 -17.22 -5.66 -20.37
N LEU A 61 -16.32 -6.49 -19.86
CA LEU A 61 -16.00 -7.81 -20.43
C LEU A 61 -16.98 -8.88 -19.95
N ASP A 62 -17.26 -8.89 -18.65
CA ASP A 62 -18.10 -9.87 -17.98
C ASP A 62 -19.59 -9.61 -18.17
N LYS A 63 -19.96 -8.45 -18.74
CA LYS A 63 -21.34 -7.96 -18.91
C LYS A 63 -22.14 -7.96 -17.60
N SER A 64 -21.44 -7.84 -16.46
CA SER A 64 -21.98 -8.00 -15.11
C SER A 64 -22.54 -6.72 -14.49
N ALA A 65 -22.26 -5.56 -15.10
CA ALA A 65 -22.79 -4.25 -14.70
C ALA A 65 -23.57 -3.63 -15.86
N GLU A 66 -24.55 -2.76 -15.54
CA GLU A 66 -25.18 -1.85 -16.50
C GLU A 66 -24.11 -1.22 -17.39
N ASP A 67 -24.30 -1.31 -18.71
CA ASP A 67 -23.31 -1.11 -19.78
C ASP A 67 -22.14 -0.19 -19.42
N CYS A 68 -21.05 -0.79 -18.93
CA CYS A 68 -19.86 -0.03 -18.59
C CYS A 68 -19.25 0.58 -19.87
N THR A 69 -19.30 1.91 -19.95
CA THR A 69 -18.80 2.72 -21.08
C THR A 69 -17.31 3.01 -21.03
N ALA A 70 -16.57 2.37 -20.11
CA ALA A 70 -15.13 2.58 -19.96
C ALA A 70 -14.38 2.34 -21.29
N ARG A 71 -13.52 3.31 -21.66
CA ARG A 71 -12.70 3.23 -22.86
C ARG A 71 -11.73 2.05 -22.82
N THR A 72 -11.34 1.58 -24.00
CA THR A 72 -10.22 0.66 -24.16
C THR A 72 -8.92 1.45 -24.12
N VAL A 73 -7.97 1.05 -23.28
CA VAL A 73 -6.66 1.73 -23.14
C VAL A 73 -5.57 0.83 -23.71
N ARG A 74 -4.72 1.33 -24.62
CA ARG A 74 -3.58 0.54 -25.12
C ARG A 74 -2.50 0.47 -24.05
N GLU A 75 -1.83 -0.67 -23.92
CA GLU A 75 -0.73 -0.83 -22.96
C GLU A 75 0.41 0.16 -23.22
N THR A 76 0.65 0.51 -24.49
CA THR A 76 1.63 1.54 -24.89
C THR A 76 1.28 2.92 -24.34
N ASP A 77 0.01 3.31 -24.39
CA ASP A 77 -0.45 4.62 -23.95
C ASP A 77 -0.39 4.70 -22.41
N LEU A 78 -0.72 3.60 -21.75
CA LEU A 78 -0.62 3.46 -20.30
C LEU A 78 0.84 3.58 -19.81
N LYS A 79 1.77 2.88 -20.47
CA LYS A 79 3.21 2.99 -20.16
C LYS A 79 3.73 4.41 -20.38
N LYS A 80 3.36 5.04 -21.50
CA LYS A 80 3.71 6.44 -21.78
C LYS A 80 3.17 7.40 -20.72
N ALA A 81 1.91 7.23 -20.32
CA ALA A 81 1.31 8.06 -19.29
C ALA A 81 2.02 7.92 -17.93
N VAL A 82 2.43 6.69 -17.58
CA VAL A 82 3.23 6.45 -16.38
C VAL A 82 4.60 7.14 -16.46
N ILE A 83 5.31 6.99 -17.58
CA ILE A 83 6.59 7.67 -17.79
C ILE A 83 6.42 9.19 -17.65
N GLN A 84 5.40 9.77 -18.29
CA GLN A 84 5.10 11.20 -18.19
C GLN A 84 4.78 11.63 -16.76
N ALA A 85 3.96 10.87 -16.03
CA ALA A 85 3.63 11.18 -14.64
C ALA A 85 4.87 11.14 -13.75
N VAL A 86 5.69 10.09 -13.87
CA VAL A 86 6.96 9.96 -13.16
C VAL A 86 7.87 11.14 -13.50
N ASN A 87 8.06 11.47 -14.78
CA ASN A 87 8.93 12.56 -15.19
C ASN A 87 8.44 13.94 -14.74
N LYS A 88 7.13 14.20 -14.69
CA LYS A 88 6.58 15.43 -14.10
C LYS A 88 6.96 15.56 -12.63
N VAL A 89 6.84 14.46 -11.87
CA VAL A 89 7.20 14.43 -10.45
C VAL A 89 8.70 14.58 -10.24
N PHE A 90 9.51 13.94 -11.08
CA PHE A 90 10.97 13.97 -10.98
C PHE A 90 11.55 15.31 -11.48
N GLY A 91 10.92 15.94 -12.47
CA GLY A 91 11.25 17.31 -12.89
C GLY A 91 10.97 18.34 -11.79
N ALA A 92 9.99 18.06 -10.93
CA ALA A 92 9.67 18.84 -9.73
C ALA A 92 10.24 18.18 -8.45
N LYS A 93 11.47 17.64 -8.51
CA LYS A 93 12.10 16.81 -7.46
C LYS A 93 11.94 17.36 -6.04
N THR A 94 12.00 18.67 -5.86
CA THR A 94 11.85 19.35 -4.56
C THR A 94 10.46 19.18 -3.96
N GLN A 95 9.40 19.50 -4.71
CA GLN A 95 8.03 19.43 -4.20
C GLN A 95 7.61 18.01 -3.79
N PHE A 96 8.06 17.00 -4.54
CA PHE A 96 7.78 15.60 -4.21
C PHE A 96 8.50 15.14 -2.95
N MET A 97 9.77 15.52 -2.81
CA MET A 97 10.56 15.21 -1.62
C MET A 97 9.97 15.91 -0.39
N ASP A 98 9.55 17.17 -0.51
CA ASP A 98 8.91 17.91 0.59
C ASP A 98 7.60 17.26 1.05
N ILE A 99 6.80 16.71 0.13
CA ILE A 99 5.56 16.00 0.46
C ILE A 99 5.88 14.66 1.14
N LEU A 100 6.87 13.92 0.64
CA LEU A 100 7.33 12.68 1.26
C LEU A 100 7.84 12.94 2.69
N GLU A 101 8.66 13.97 2.89
CA GLU A 101 9.20 14.34 4.20
C GLU A 101 8.10 14.81 5.15
N ARG A 102 7.14 15.62 4.68
CA ARG A 102 5.97 16.01 5.48
C ARG A 102 5.13 14.80 5.90
N ASN A 103 4.87 13.88 4.99
CA ASN A 103 4.12 12.67 5.30
C ASN A 103 4.87 11.79 6.33
N ILE A 104 6.20 11.70 6.24
CA ILE A 104 7.03 11.02 7.26
C ILE A 104 6.88 11.72 8.62
N ALA A 105 6.96 13.06 8.66
CA ALA A 105 6.83 13.83 9.90
C ALA A 105 5.45 13.65 10.56
N VAL A 106 4.37 13.65 9.77
CA VAL A 106 3.02 13.38 10.27
C VAL A 106 2.93 11.98 10.88
N VAL A 107 3.51 10.96 10.23
CA VAL A 107 3.54 9.58 10.76
C VAL A 107 4.39 9.50 12.05
N MET A 108 5.49 10.24 12.14
CA MET A 108 6.34 10.26 13.34
C MET A 108 5.59 10.84 14.55
N ASN A 109 4.80 11.90 14.35
CA ASN A 109 4.00 12.50 15.43
C ASN A 109 2.83 11.64 15.88
N GLN A 110 2.50 10.56 15.16
CA GLN A 110 1.45 9.60 15.54
C GLN A 110 1.99 8.39 16.31
N VAL A 111 3.32 8.23 16.40
CA VAL A 111 3.95 7.19 17.22
C VAL A 111 3.92 7.65 18.67
N ASP A 112 3.10 6.99 19.48
CA ASP A 112 2.91 7.36 20.87
C ASP A 112 3.65 6.39 21.80
N GLU A 113 4.98 6.51 21.84
CA GLU A 113 5.81 5.76 22.79
C GLU A 113 5.51 6.16 24.25
N SER A 114 5.06 7.39 24.48
CA SER A 114 4.62 7.88 25.80
C SER A 114 3.43 7.10 26.32
N THR A 115 2.38 6.91 25.51
CA THR A 115 1.19 6.16 25.91
C THR A 115 1.51 4.72 26.31
N ILE A 116 2.38 4.03 25.57
CA ILE A 116 2.79 2.65 25.95
C ILE A 116 3.51 2.65 27.32
N LYS A 117 4.40 3.61 27.55
CA LYS A 117 5.13 3.74 28.84
C LYS A 117 4.18 4.04 30.01
N GLU A 118 3.16 4.86 29.77
CA GLU A 118 2.15 5.17 30.79
C GLU A 118 1.28 3.97 31.13
N ILE A 119 0.84 3.21 30.12
CA ILE A 119 0.11 1.95 30.33
C ILE A 119 0.96 0.94 31.11
N ASP A 120 2.25 0.80 30.77
CA ASP A 120 3.18 -0.08 31.51
C ASP A 120 3.35 0.33 32.97
N LYS A 121 3.46 1.63 33.25
CA LYS A 121 3.52 2.15 34.61
C LYS A 121 2.25 1.81 35.39
N LYS A 122 1.08 2.01 34.78
CA LYS A 122 -0.23 1.73 35.41
C LYS A 122 -0.44 0.24 35.64
N LEU A 123 -0.08 -0.60 34.69
CA LEU A 123 -0.07 -2.07 34.85
C LEU A 123 0.82 -2.50 36.02
N GLY A 124 2.03 -1.95 36.14
CA GLY A 124 2.93 -2.26 37.25
C GLY A 124 2.39 -1.82 38.62
N GLN A 125 1.62 -0.73 38.69
CA GLN A 125 0.94 -0.30 39.91
C GLN A 125 -0.20 -1.25 40.28
N LEU A 126 -1.09 -1.56 39.33
CA LEU A 126 -2.24 -2.43 39.56
C LEU A 126 -1.81 -3.86 39.90
N GLN A 127 -0.72 -4.37 39.31
CA GLN A 127 -0.17 -5.68 39.68
C GLN A 127 0.32 -5.73 41.13
N LYS A 128 0.95 -4.66 41.63
CA LYS A 128 1.35 -4.57 43.04
C LYS A 128 0.14 -4.52 43.97
N GLU A 129 -0.89 -3.77 43.57
CA GLU A 129 -2.13 -3.65 44.34
C GLU A 129 -2.91 -4.96 44.37
N LEU A 130 -2.97 -5.69 43.25
CA LEU A 130 -3.54 -7.04 43.15
C LEU A 130 -2.88 -8.00 44.14
N LEU A 131 -1.55 -8.01 44.22
CA LEU A 131 -0.80 -8.84 45.18
C LEU A 131 -1.14 -8.47 46.63
N ARG A 132 -1.31 -7.18 46.93
CA ARG A 132 -1.72 -6.71 48.26
C ARG A 132 -3.12 -7.22 48.63
N LEU A 133 -4.10 -7.04 47.75
CA LEU A 133 -5.49 -7.48 47.98
C LEU A 133 -5.58 -9.01 48.11
N ALA A 134 -4.87 -9.75 47.26
CA ALA A 134 -4.82 -11.20 47.31
C ALA A 134 -4.25 -11.72 48.64
N ASN A 135 -3.17 -11.09 49.15
CA ASN A 135 -2.61 -11.41 50.46
C ASN A 135 -3.57 -11.09 51.61
N ASN A 136 -4.39 -10.05 51.46
CA ASN A 136 -5.40 -9.66 52.45
C ASN A 136 -6.73 -10.44 52.32
N LYS A 137 -6.86 -11.33 51.32
CA LYS A 137 -8.10 -12.06 50.97
C LYS A 137 -9.28 -11.12 50.64
N GLU A 138 -8.98 -9.94 50.11
CA GLU A 138 -9.98 -8.97 49.65
C GLU A 138 -10.40 -9.30 48.20
N ASP A 139 -11.60 -8.85 47.78
CA ASP A 139 -12.03 -8.96 46.39
C ASP A 139 -11.16 -8.06 45.49
N TYR A 140 -10.64 -8.63 44.42
CA TYR A 140 -9.75 -7.98 43.47
C TYR A 140 -10.26 -8.06 42.02
N SER A 141 -11.50 -8.52 41.82
CA SER A 141 -12.14 -8.67 40.50
C SER A 141 -12.01 -7.42 39.62
N ILE A 142 -12.31 -6.24 40.19
CA ILE A 142 -12.20 -4.94 39.50
C ILE A 142 -10.76 -4.64 39.04
N ILE A 143 -9.76 -4.96 39.85
CA ILE A 143 -8.35 -4.75 39.51
C ILE A 143 -7.91 -5.72 38.41
N ALA A 144 -8.36 -6.98 38.49
CA ALA A 144 -8.07 -7.98 37.47
C ALA A 144 -8.65 -7.55 36.11
N ASP A 145 -9.90 -7.10 36.08
CA ASP A 145 -10.57 -6.61 34.86
C ASP A 145 -9.86 -5.39 34.27
N GLU A 146 -9.44 -4.44 35.10
CA GLU A 146 -8.67 -3.27 34.65
C GLU A 146 -7.29 -3.67 34.09
N ILE A 147 -6.63 -4.67 34.68
CA ILE A 147 -5.36 -5.22 34.16
C ILE A 147 -5.59 -5.85 32.78
N TYR A 148 -6.66 -6.62 32.58
CA TYR A 148 -6.99 -7.20 31.28
C TYR A 148 -7.26 -6.10 30.25
N ARG A 149 -8.08 -5.11 30.59
CA ARG A 149 -8.38 -3.97 29.71
C ARG A 149 -7.12 -3.22 29.28
N LEU A 150 -6.22 -2.92 30.21
CA LEU A 150 -4.98 -2.20 29.93
C LEU A 150 -4.00 -3.02 29.08
N ARG A 151 -4.02 -4.35 29.20
CA ARG A 151 -3.21 -5.23 28.32
C ARG A 151 -3.70 -5.18 26.89
N ASP A 152 -5.02 -5.24 26.68
CA ASP A 152 -5.62 -5.14 25.35
C ASP A 152 -5.33 -3.76 24.72
N GLU A 153 -5.45 -2.69 25.51
CA GLU A 153 -5.12 -1.33 25.08
C GLU A 153 -3.64 -1.20 24.69
N LYS A 154 -2.74 -1.78 25.49
CA LYS A 154 -1.30 -1.84 25.20
C LYS A 154 -1.02 -2.57 23.89
N GLU A 155 -1.65 -3.73 23.68
CA GLU A 155 -1.46 -4.51 22.46
C GLU A 155 -1.95 -3.75 21.22
N ALA A 156 -3.11 -3.09 21.32
CA ALA A 156 -3.62 -2.23 20.25
C ALA A 156 -2.67 -1.05 19.95
N ALA A 157 -2.14 -0.39 20.98
CA ALA A 157 -1.18 0.70 20.82
C ALA A 157 0.13 0.23 20.18
N MET A 158 0.64 -0.95 20.57
CA MET A 158 1.83 -1.56 19.98
C MET A 158 1.62 -1.92 18.51
N ALA A 159 0.50 -2.54 18.17
CA ALA A 159 0.15 -2.89 16.79
C ALA A 159 0.07 -1.64 15.90
N LYS A 160 -0.54 -0.56 16.43
CA LYS A 160 -0.62 0.74 15.75
C LYS A 160 0.78 1.34 15.51
N ASN A 161 1.64 1.37 16.54
CA ASN A 161 3.02 1.87 16.42
C ASN A 161 3.86 1.04 15.44
N ALA A 162 3.73 -0.29 15.43
CA ALA A 162 4.39 -1.16 14.46
C ALA A 162 3.94 -0.86 13.01
N GLY A 163 2.65 -0.56 12.82
CA GLY A 163 2.10 -0.11 11.53
C GLY A 163 2.77 1.18 11.04
N TYR A 164 2.92 2.18 11.92
CA TYR A 164 3.60 3.43 11.60
C TYR A 164 5.09 3.25 11.31
N ALA A 165 5.80 2.42 12.09
CA ALA A 165 7.20 2.12 11.84
C ALA A 165 7.41 1.47 10.45
N SER A 166 6.55 0.52 10.07
CA SER A 166 6.55 -0.08 8.73
C SER A 166 6.27 0.94 7.62
N GLN A 167 5.37 1.89 7.85
CA GLN A 167 5.09 2.96 6.89
C GLN A 167 6.29 3.91 6.74
N LYS A 168 6.90 4.31 7.86
CA LYS A 168 8.11 5.13 7.90
C LYS A 168 9.26 4.49 7.13
N GLN A 169 9.52 3.19 7.34
CA GLN A 169 10.58 2.49 6.62
C GLN A 169 10.34 2.50 5.10
N ARG A 170 9.11 2.19 4.68
CA ARG A 170 8.74 2.20 3.25
C ARG A 170 8.92 3.57 2.60
N MET A 171 8.67 4.65 3.35
CA MET A 171 8.87 6.01 2.88
C MET A 171 10.36 6.39 2.83
N ALA A 172 11.15 5.99 3.83
CA ALA A 172 12.60 6.19 3.84
C ALA A 172 13.28 5.48 2.67
N ASP A 173 12.92 4.22 2.42
CA ASP A 173 13.42 3.44 1.29
C ASP A 173 13.08 4.12 -0.06
N MET A 174 11.89 4.71 -0.15
CA MET A 174 11.47 5.47 -1.32
C MET A 174 12.31 6.75 -1.49
N THR A 175 12.49 7.53 -0.43
CA THR A 175 13.33 8.73 -0.41
C THR A 175 14.76 8.44 -0.86
N GLU A 176 15.37 7.38 -0.33
CA GLU A 176 16.74 6.98 -0.68
C GLU A 176 16.84 6.55 -2.14
N PHE A 177 15.89 5.71 -2.59
CA PHE A 177 15.82 5.30 -3.99
C PHE A 177 15.70 6.51 -4.94
N LEU A 178 14.92 7.53 -4.58
CA LEU A 178 14.74 8.75 -5.38
C LEU A 178 15.97 9.66 -5.40
N LYS A 179 16.74 9.70 -4.30
CA LYS A 179 18.01 10.44 -4.25
C LYS A 179 19.03 9.84 -5.21
N GLN A 180 19.07 8.51 -5.31
CA GLN A 180 20.00 7.78 -6.18
C GLN A 180 19.63 7.87 -7.67
N GLN A 181 18.36 8.12 -8.01
CA GLN A 181 17.94 8.32 -9.39
C GLN A 181 18.43 9.68 -9.92
N LYS A 182 19.28 9.62 -10.95
CA LYS A 182 19.99 10.76 -11.54
C LYS A 182 19.43 11.25 -12.88
N GLY A 183 18.30 10.73 -13.35
CA GLY A 183 17.76 11.06 -14.67
C GLY A 183 16.25 11.00 -14.79
N VAL A 184 15.78 11.46 -15.94
CA VAL A 184 14.42 11.32 -16.43
C VAL A 184 14.21 9.85 -16.83
N MET A 185 13.03 9.29 -16.55
CA MET A 185 12.67 7.96 -17.03
C MET A 185 12.45 8.04 -18.55
N GLU A 186 13.36 7.47 -19.33
CA GLU A 186 13.23 7.40 -20.79
C GLU A 186 12.33 6.22 -21.21
N ASP A 187 12.54 5.07 -20.56
CA ASP A 187 11.81 3.83 -20.81
C ASP A 187 10.98 3.39 -19.61
N TYR A 188 9.94 2.60 -19.90
CA TYR A 188 9.10 2.01 -18.87
C TYR A 188 9.89 0.96 -18.06
N ASP A 189 10.26 1.30 -16.84
CA ASP A 189 10.86 0.37 -15.86
C ASP A 189 9.81 -0.16 -14.89
N GLU A 190 9.50 -1.45 -14.98
CA GLU A 190 8.50 -2.09 -14.14
C GLU A 190 8.86 -2.10 -12.64
N GLN A 191 10.14 -2.29 -12.30
CA GLN A 191 10.57 -2.30 -10.90
C GLN A 191 10.41 -0.92 -10.29
N LEU A 192 10.74 0.12 -11.05
CA LEU A 192 10.59 1.52 -10.65
C LEU A 192 9.11 1.89 -10.45
N VAL A 193 8.27 1.61 -11.44
CA VAL A 193 6.84 1.90 -11.37
C VAL A 193 6.18 1.16 -10.21
N ARG A 194 6.59 -0.09 -9.97
CA ARG A 194 6.12 -0.87 -8.83
C ARG A 194 6.48 -0.26 -7.48
N LYS A 195 7.65 0.37 -7.38
CA LYS A 195 8.06 1.06 -6.15
C LYS A 195 7.24 2.33 -5.93
N LEU A 196 6.99 3.11 -6.99
CA LEU A 196 6.43 4.46 -6.88
C LEU A 196 4.91 4.54 -6.99
N ILE A 197 4.30 3.77 -7.88
CA ILE A 197 2.88 3.91 -8.24
C ILE A 197 2.03 2.99 -7.36
N ASP A 198 0.95 3.55 -6.83
CA ASP A 198 -0.07 2.82 -6.08
C ASP A 198 -1.19 2.35 -7.02
N THR A 199 -1.86 3.31 -7.67
CA THR A 199 -3.06 3.08 -8.48
C THR A 199 -3.06 3.99 -9.71
N ILE A 200 -3.59 3.50 -10.82
CA ILE A 200 -3.88 4.32 -12.01
C ILE A 200 -5.39 4.31 -12.25
N THR A 201 -6.00 5.48 -12.21
CA THR A 201 -7.44 5.65 -12.42
C THR A 201 -7.69 6.11 -13.84
N VAL A 202 -8.55 5.38 -14.55
CA VAL A 202 -8.94 5.70 -15.92
C VAL A 202 -10.19 6.57 -15.90
N TYR A 203 -10.14 7.68 -16.65
CA TYR A 203 -11.27 8.54 -16.98
C TYR A 203 -11.46 8.53 -18.51
N ASP A 204 -12.48 9.23 -18.98
CA ASP A 204 -12.80 9.28 -20.41
C ASP A 204 -11.66 9.94 -21.21
N GLU A 205 -11.13 11.05 -20.72
CA GLU A 205 -10.13 11.88 -21.44
C GLU A 205 -8.74 11.87 -20.80
N LYS A 206 -8.59 11.26 -19.62
CA LYS A 206 -7.33 11.30 -18.86
C LYS A 206 -7.07 10.04 -18.04
N LEU A 207 -5.83 9.91 -17.61
CA LEU A 207 -5.39 8.99 -16.57
C LEU A 207 -4.93 9.79 -15.35
N THR A 208 -5.38 9.40 -14.17
CA THR A 208 -4.82 9.88 -12.91
C THR A 208 -3.89 8.83 -12.36
N VAL A 209 -2.61 9.15 -12.27
CA VAL A 209 -1.58 8.30 -11.66
C VAL A 209 -1.41 8.70 -10.20
N THR A 210 -1.76 7.80 -9.30
CA THR A 210 -1.58 7.97 -7.86
C THR A 210 -0.29 7.29 -7.41
N PHE A 211 0.62 8.09 -6.85
CA PHE A 211 1.86 7.62 -6.24
C PHE A 211 1.57 7.09 -4.83
N LYS A 212 2.40 6.16 -4.34
CA LYS A 212 2.31 5.67 -2.96
C LYS A 212 2.61 6.74 -1.92
N SER A 213 3.23 7.85 -2.31
CA SER A 213 3.36 9.04 -1.47
C SER A 213 2.02 9.77 -1.26
N GLY A 214 0.96 9.40 -1.99
CA GLY A 214 -0.34 10.09 -2.00
C GLY A 214 -0.45 11.18 -3.07
N LEU A 215 0.66 11.55 -3.73
CA LEU A 215 0.62 12.52 -4.82
C LEU A 215 -0.15 11.95 -6.03
N THR A 216 -0.92 12.80 -6.68
CA THR A 216 -1.69 12.44 -7.88
C THR A 216 -1.25 13.29 -9.06
N VAL A 217 -1.12 12.68 -10.23
CA VAL A 217 -0.78 13.37 -11.48
C VAL A 217 -1.78 12.99 -12.54
N ASP A 218 -2.40 14.01 -13.13
CA ASP A 218 -3.24 13.82 -14.30
C ASP A 218 -2.41 13.89 -15.59
N VAL A 219 -2.70 12.93 -16.47
CA VAL A 219 -2.09 12.81 -17.78
C VAL A 219 -3.20 12.65 -18.81
N SER A 220 -3.27 13.58 -19.76
CA SER A 220 -4.20 13.50 -20.88
C SER A 220 -3.82 12.35 -21.82
N LEU A 221 -4.82 11.63 -22.32
CA LEU A 221 -4.66 10.49 -23.23
C LEU A 221 -4.74 10.88 -24.70
#